data_AF-A0AAD5UIU7-F1
#
_entry.id   AF-A0AAD5UIU7-F1
#
_cell.length_a   1.000
_cell.length_b   1.000
_cell.length_c   1.000
_cell.angle_alpha   90.00
_cell.angle_beta   90.00
_cell.angle_gamma   90.00
#
_symmetry.space_group_name_H-M   'P 1'
#
loop_
_entity.id
_entity.type
_entity.pdbx_description
1 polymer ?
#
loop_
_entity_poly.entity_id
_entity_poly.type
_entity_poly.pdbx_seq_one_letter_code
_entity_poly.pdbx_strand_id
1 'polypeptide(L)'
;MSKNLSQTIQTIDELKAFIQEFSWLSDFFAIDFLITDYWNTKFPDDWKFLQFERLETLCDIVAKGKVDPSWPDSLKEFIHKATNLGLNRFPSNDLKYCQLDKEVEIGMKQKKIAEVKSTAVYIDDICVKNGVTHILDFGAGQGYLSSVLAYQYGYNVIAVDSDILQTSGGEQRAKRILNLYSLHQKQVRGVLSQAAQRWEDYPAIKESLRRLFYRSVLQKLLVDNKIVITSQDQSDAIKSTNGEVAIKKLGAQACTNPVTYTKAALERLGCEQKLEDGLVLGTFEWYASVQSQIAAIWTLRTMLANVIESLILTDRCIYMSENNFNVDLIAMADPDVSPRNMAIIVTKK
;
A
#
# COMPACT_ATOMS: atom_id res chain seq x y z
N MET A 1 -6.76 12.28 20.08
CA MET A 1 -6.95 11.08 20.97
C MET A 1 -6.66 11.48 22.43
N SER A 2 -7.65 11.53 23.33
CA SER A 2 -7.39 11.73 24.78
C SER A 2 -7.44 10.39 25.54
N LYS A 3 -6.65 9.40 25.10
CA LYS A 3 -6.41 8.22 25.95
C LYS A 3 -5.40 8.64 27.03
N ASN A 4 -5.62 8.21 28.27
CA ASN A 4 -4.67 8.44 29.35
C ASN A 4 -3.33 7.75 29.00
N LEU A 5 -2.19 8.38 29.30
CA LEU A 5 -0.84 7.85 29.02
C LEU A 5 -0.68 6.38 29.44
N SER A 6 -1.28 5.99 30.56
CA SER A 6 -1.25 4.60 31.07
C SER A 6 -1.96 3.62 30.14
N GLN A 7 -3.08 4.00 29.54
CA GLN A 7 -3.81 3.19 28.55
C GLN A 7 -3.02 3.06 27.24
N THR A 8 -2.29 4.11 26.86
CA THR A 8 -1.48 4.12 25.64
C THR A 8 -0.23 3.23 25.80
N ILE A 9 0.44 3.25 26.95
CA ILE A 9 1.57 2.37 27.25
C ILE A 9 1.13 0.90 27.26
N GLN A 10 0.01 0.60 27.94
CA GLN A 10 -0.55 -0.75 27.93
C GLN A 10 -0.86 -1.25 26.50
N THR A 11 -1.37 -0.36 25.63
CA THR A 11 -1.61 -0.69 24.22
C THR A 11 -0.32 -1.07 23.48
N ILE A 12 0.80 -0.38 23.74
CA ILE A 12 2.11 -0.72 23.12
C ILE A 12 2.61 -2.08 23.58
N ASP A 13 2.50 -2.39 24.87
CA ASP A 13 2.99 -3.66 25.41
C ASP A 13 2.18 -4.84 24.85
N GLU A 14 0.86 -4.69 24.72
CA GLU A 14 -0.01 -5.67 24.06
C GLU A 14 0.35 -5.87 22.58
N LEU A 15 0.60 -4.78 21.83
CA LEU A 15 1.06 -4.83 20.44
C LEU A 15 2.39 -5.57 20.31
N LYS A 16 3.37 -5.24 21.16
CA LYS A 16 4.70 -5.87 21.15
C LYS A 16 4.62 -7.35 21.47
N ALA A 17 3.87 -7.72 22.52
CA ALA A 17 3.70 -9.11 22.92
C ALA A 17 3.09 -9.94 21.77
N PHE A 18 2.05 -9.43 21.12
CA PHE A 18 1.44 -10.10 19.97
C PHE A 18 2.39 -10.24 18.78
N ILE A 19 3.13 -9.19 18.43
CA ILE A 19 4.11 -9.24 17.33
C ILE A 19 5.23 -10.25 17.64
N GLN A 20 5.69 -10.32 18.88
CA GLN A 20 6.70 -11.29 19.30
C GLN A 20 6.18 -12.73 19.26
N GLU A 21 4.96 -12.97 19.75
CA GLU A 21 4.29 -14.28 19.71
C GLU A 21 4.16 -14.80 18.27
N PHE A 22 3.81 -13.92 17.33
CA PHE A 22 3.58 -14.27 15.94
C PHE A 22 4.72 -13.85 15.00
N SER A 23 5.94 -13.62 15.52
CA SER A 23 7.08 -13.13 14.70
C SER A 23 7.42 -14.10 13.57
N TRP A 24 7.17 -15.40 13.77
CA TRP A 24 7.33 -16.42 12.75
C TRP A 24 6.58 -16.04 11.46
N LEU A 25 5.40 -15.42 11.53
CA LEU A 25 4.69 -14.93 10.34
C LEU A 25 5.47 -13.83 9.59
N SER A 26 6.27 -13.00 10.25
CA SER A 26 7.06 -11.93 9.62
C SER A 26 8.49 -12.32 9.23
N ASP A 27 9.08 -13.33 9.88
CA ASP A 27 10.52 -13.64 9.86
C ASP A 27 11.02 -14.36 8.59
N PHE A 28 10.30 -14.26 7.48
CA PHE A 28 10.67 -14.90 6.22
C PHE A 28 10.23 -14.08 5.01
N PHE A 29 11.01 -14.12 3.94
CA PHE A 29 10.65 -13.58 2.63
C PHE A 29 9.77 -14.57 1.87
N ALA A 30 8.97 -14.10 0.92
CA ALA A 30 8.12 -14.98 0.11
C ALA A 30 8.92 -16.09 -0.59
N ILE A 31 10.22 -15.86 -0.84
CA ILE A 31 11.14 -16.85 -1.40
C ILE A 31 11.51 -17.95 -0.38
N ASP A 32 11.66 -17.60 0.89
CA ASP A 32 12.03 -18.51 1.98
C ASP A 32 10.92 -19.54 2.23
N PHE A 33 9.66 -19.17 2.01
CA PHE A 33 8.51 -20.10 2.07
C PHE A 33 8.79 -21.38 1.28
N LEU A 34 9.48 -21.25 0.15
CA LEU A 34 9.69 -22.29 -0.84
C LEU A 34 11.08 -22.94 -0.73
N ILE A 35 12.05 -22.22 -0.16
CA ILE A 35 13.39 -22.74 0.06
C ILE A 35 13.45 -23.60 1.32
N THR A 36 12.70 -23.23 2.37
CA THR A 36 12.84 -23.84 3.71
C THR A 36 11.71 -24.78 4.10
N ASP A 37 10.88 -25.23 3.14
CA ASP A 37 9.67 -26.02 3.40
C ASP A 37 8.84 -25.45 4.56
N TYR A 38 8.62 -24.13 4.51
CA TYR A 38 8.09 -23.37 5.63
C TYR A 38 6.69 -23.85 6.05
N TRP A 39 5.88 -24.24 5.06
CA TRP A 39 4.55 -24.80 5.29
C TRP A 39 4.57 -26.00 6.23
N ASN A 40 5.52 -26.92 6.03
CA ASN A 40 5.56 -28.14 6.85
C ASN A 40 6.37 -27.97 8.15
N THR A 41 7.29 -27.01 8.19
CA THR A 41 8.23 -26.86 9.32
C THR A 41 7.84 -25.80 10.33
N LYS A 42 7.09 -24.76 9.93
CA LYS A 42 6.78 -23.59 10.76
C LYS A 42 5.29 -23.27 10.86
N PHE A 43 4.51 -23.55 9.81
CA PHE A 43 3.09 -23.22 9.82
C PHE A 43 2.29 -24.22 10.70
N PRO A 44 1.45 -23.75 11.64
CA PRO A 44 0.70 -24.63 12.54
C PRO A 44 -0.17 -25.64 11.79
N ASP A 45 -0.08 -26.91 12.17
CA ASP A 45 -0.79 -28.00 11.48
C ASP A 45 -2.31 -27.83 11.52
N ASP A 46 -2.83 -27.36 12.65
CA ASP A 46 -4.25 -27.07 12.84
C ASP A 46 -4.73 -25.88 11.99
N TRP A 47 -3.83 -25.04 11.45
CA TRP A 47 -4.18 -23.91 10.59
C TRP A 47 -4.10 -24.27 9.09
N LYS A 48 -3.47 -25.40 8.74
CA LYS A 48 -3.22 -25.79 7.33
C LYS A 48 -4.48 -25.98 6.51
N PHE A 49 -5.64 -26.18 7.14
CA PHE A 49 -6.91 -26.28 6.42
C PHE A 49 -7.25 -24.99 5.64
N LEU A 50 -6.68 -23.84 6.02
CA LEU A 50 -6.86 -22.58 5.30
C LEU A 50 -6.45 -22.66 3.82
N GLN A 51 -5.59 -23.62 3.43
CA GLN A 51 -5.27 -23.86 2.01
C GLN A 51 -6.47 -24.37 1.19
N PHE A 52 -7.54 -24.81 1.84
CA PHE A 52 -8.78 -25.26 1.21
C PHE A 52 -9.89 -24.20 1.29
N GLU A 53 -9.66 -23.10 2.01
CA GLU A 53 -10.61 -22.00 2.08
C GLU A 53 -10.69 -21.24 0.75
N ARG A 54 -11.87 -20.68 0.50
CA ARG A 54 -12.09 -19.85 -0.67
C ARG A 54 -11.38 -18.51 -0.51
N LEU A 55 -10.94 -17.93 -1.62
CA LEU A 55 -10.28 -16.63 -1.62
C LEU A 55 -11.16 -15.54 -0.99
N GLU A 56 -12.47 -15.60 -1.18
CA GLU A 56 -13.42 -14.67 -0.56
C GLU A 56 -13.42 -14.79 0.96
N THR A 57 -13.32 -16.01 1.49
CA THR A 57 -13.19 -16.24 2.94
C THR A 57 -11.89 -15.63 3.45
N LEU A 58 -10.77 -15.88 2.74
CA LEU A 58 -9.46 -15.33 3.08
C LEU A 58 -9.45 -13.80 3.07
N CYS A 59 -10.15 -13.17 2.12
CA CYS A 59 -10.33 -11.71 2.08
C CYS A 59 -11.21 -11.21 3.23
N ASP A 60 -12.30 -11.91 3.55
CA ASP A 60 -13.19 -11.57 4.67
C ASP A 60 -12.46 -11.65 6.03
N ILE A 61 -11.50 -12.57 6.20
CA ILE A 61 -10.64 -12.63 7.40
C ILE A 61 -9.88 -11.30 7.55
N VAL A 62 -9.17 -10.87 6.50
CA VAL A 62 -8.35 -9.64 6.55
C VAL A 62 -9.21 -8.39 6.74
N ALA A 63 -10.29 -8.28 5.97
CA ALA A 63 -11.11 -7.07 5.93
C ALA A 63 -12.02 -6.90 7.16
N LYS A 64 -12.53 -8.02 7.70
CA LYS A 64 -13.61 -8.01 8.71
C LYS A 64 -13.27 -8.79 9.98
N GLY A 65 -12.12 -9.44 10.06
CA GLY A 65 -11.80 -10.36 11.16
C GLY A 65 -12.79 -11.53 11.22
N LYS A 66 -13.34 -11.94 10.07
CA LYS A 66 -14.38 -12.98 10.03
C LYS A 66 -13.80 -14.33 10.42
N VAL A 67 -14.50 -15.03 11.31
CA VAL A 67 -14.16 -16.38 11.76
C VAL A 67 -15.31 -17.35 11.54
N ASP A 68 -15.01 -18.61 11.26
CA ASP A 68 -15.99 -19.69 11.26
C ASP A 68 -15.98 -20.41 12.62
N PRO A 69 -17.14 -20.72 13.22
CA PRO A 69 -17.21 -21.44 14.50
C PRO A 69 -16.49 -22.80 14.52
N SER A 70 -16.40 -23.48 13.37
CA SER A 70 -15.76 -24.78 13.23
C SER A 70 -14.22 -24.73 13.23
N TRP A 71 -13.63 -23.54 13.10
CA TRP A 71 -12.18 -23.38 13.07
C TRP A 71 -11.54 -23.59 14.46
N PRO A 72 -10.25 -23.97 14.51
CA PRO A 72 -9.50 -24.10 15.76
C PRO A 72 -9.54 -22.83 16.61
N ASP A 73 -9.64 -22.99 17.92
CA ASP A 73 -9.68 -21.86 18.87
C ASP A 73 -8.43 -20.99 18.79
N SER A 74 -7.25 -21.61 18.59
CA SER A 74 -5.97 -20.93 18.39
C SER A 74 -6.02 -19.93 17.23
N LEU A 75 -6.59 -20.33 16.09
CA LEU A 75 -6.72 -19.47 14.90
C LEU A 75 -7.75 -18.37 15.12
N LYS A 76 -8.91 -18.70 15.72
CA LYS A 76 -9.94 -17.71 16.03
C LYS A 76 -9.41 -16.64 16.98
N GLU A 77 -8.64 -17.05 17.99
CA GLU A 77 -7.99 -16.15 18.93
C GLU A 77 -6.97 -15.24 18.23
N PHE A 78 -6.13 -15.78 17.35
CA PHE A 78 -5.22 -14.98 16.53
C PHE A 78 -5.97 -13.93 15.72
N ILE A 79 -7.01 -14.32 14.97
CA ILE A 79 -7.78 -13.41 14.11
C ILE A 79 -8.43 -12.32 14.97
N HIS A 80 -9.09 -12.68 16.07
CA HIS A 80 -9.73 -11.72 16.96
C HIS A 80 -8.72 -10.74 17.57
N LYS A 81 -7.58 -11.23 18.07
CA LYS A 81 -6.52 -10.37 18.62
C LYS A 81 -5.94 -9.45 17.55
N ALA A 82 -5.60 -9.97 16.37
CA ALA A 82 -5.05 -9.17 15.29
C ALA A 82 -6.01 -8.06 14.82
N THR A 83 -7.31 -8.37 14.72
CA THR A 83 -8.34 -7.38 14.38
C THR A 83 -8.50 -6.31 15.45
N ASN A 84 -8.51 -6.69 16.73
CA ASN A 84 -8.75 -5.77 17.84
C ASN A 84 -7.53 -4.91 18.21
N LEU A 85 -6.32 -5.45 18.06
CA LEU A 85 -5.07 -4.73 18.29
C LEU A 85 -4.72 -3.79 17.12
N GLY A 86 -5.10 -4.17 15.90
CA GLY A 86 -4.92 -3.34 14.72
C GLY A 86 -5.70 -2.03 14.81
N LEU A 87 -5.09 -0.94 14.33
CA LEU A 87 -5.75 0.35 14.22
C LEU A 87 -6.95 0.27 13.28
N ASN A 88 -8.02 0.95 13.66
CA ASN A 88 -9.15 1.17 12.76
C ASN A 88 -8.68 2.07 11.62
N ARG A 89 -8.72 1.52 10.41
CA ARG A 89 -8.36 2.20 9.17
C ARG A 89 -9.56 2.79 8.45
N PHE A 90 -10.78 2.54 8.90
CA PHE A 90 -11.95 3.14 8.26
C PHE A 90 -12.11 4.60 8.71
N PRO A 91 -12.37 5.52 7.76
CA PRO A 91 -12.57 6.92 8.09
C PRO A 91 -13.78 7.09 9.01
N SER A 92 -13.72 8.09 9.90
CA SER A 92 -14.88 8.48 10.70
C SER A 92 -16.01 8.97 9.80
N ASN A 93 -17.26 8.77 10.22
CA ASN A 93 -18.43 9.34 9.56
C ASN A 93 -18.39 10.86 9.45
N ASP A 94 -17.62 11.53 10.33
CA ASP A 94 -17.45 12.98 10.34
C ASP A 94 -16.37 13.48 9.34
N LEU A 95 -15.67 12.58 8.65
CA LEU A 95 -14.65 12.96 7.68
C LEU A 95 -15.29 13.66 6.47
N LYS A 96 -14.86 14.89 6.20
CA LYS A 96 -15.35 15.69 5.08
C LYS A 96 -14.54 15.43 3.81
N TYR A 97 -15.18 15.64 2.67
CA TYR A 97 -14.57 15.51 1.34
C TYR A 97 -14.93 16.72 0.48
N CYS A 98 -13.97 17.29 -0.24
CA CYS A 98 -14.26 18.33 -1.22
C CYS A 98 -14.68 17.74 -2.56
N GLN A 99 -15.29 18.59 -3.38
CA GLN A 99 -15.37 18.37 -4.82
C GLN A 99 -14.14 19.01 -5.46
N LEU A 100 -13.41 18.22 -6.25
CA LEU A 100 -12.24 18.71 -6.97
C LEU A 100 -12.71 19.41 -8.24
N ASP A 101 -12.08 20.54 -8.56
CA ASP A 101 -12.29 21.16 -9.86
C ASP A 101 -11.66 20.29 -10.94
N LYS A 102 -12.37 20.14 -12.08
CA LYS A 102 -11.93 19.31 -13.21
C LYS A 102 -10.51 19.67 -13.66
N GLU A 103 -10.15 20.94 -13.53
CA GLU A 103 -8.86 21.47 -13.92
C GLU A 103 -7.70 20.91 -13.09
N VAL A 104 -7.89 20.72 -11.78
CA VAL A 104 -6.87 20.18 -10.87
C VAL A 104 -6.92 18.65 -10.79
N GLU A 105 -8.09 18.04 -11.03
CA GLU A 105 -8.30 16.59 -10.99
C GLU A 105 -7.54 15.85 -12.11
N ILE A 106 -7.29 16.50 -13.25
CA ILE A 106 -6.70 15.85 -14.42
C ILE A 106 -5.38 15.13 -14.10
N GLY A 107 -5.29 13.89 -14.56
CA GLY A 107 -4.14 13.01 -14.35
C GLY A 107 -4.12 12.29 -13.00
N MET A 108 -5.09 12.54 -12.09
CA MET A 108 -5.23 11.75 -10.88
C MET A 108 -5.92 10.41 -11.15
N LYS A 109 -5.43 9.33 -10.53
CA LYS A 109 -6.17 8.06 -10.45
C LYS A 109 -7.15 8.11 -9.28
N GLN A 110 -8.18 7.26 -9.27
CA GLN A 110 -9.19 7.20 -8.20
C GLN A 110 -8.61 7.19 -6.78
N LYS A 111 -7.57 6.38 -6.54
CA LYS A 111 -6.84 6.38 -5.26
C LYS A 111 -6.34 7.77 -4.86
N LYS A 112 -5.71 8.48 -5.80
CA LYS A 112 -5.15 9.81 -5.54
C LYS A 112 -6.26 10.85 -5.34
N ILE A 113 -7.37 10.73 -6.08
CA ILE A 113 -8.56 11.57 -5.89
C ILE A 113 -9.11 11.41 -4.48
N ALA A 114 -9.31 10.16 -4.02
CA ALA A 114 -9.83 9.88 -2.68
C ALA A 114 -8.94 10.47 -1.57
N GLU A 115 -7.62 10.27 -1.66
CA GLU A 115 -6.65 10.86 -0.73
C GLU A 115 -6.69 12.38 -0.72
N VAL A 116 -6.73 13.02 -1.89
CA VAL A 116 -6.66 14.49 -2.01
C VAL A 116 -7.96 15.14 -1.52
N LYS A 117 -9.13 14.53 -1.79
CA LYS A 117 -10.44 15.11 -1.43
C LYS A 117 -10.63 15.32 0.07
N SER A 118 -10.23 14.35 0.87
CA SER A 118 -10.33 14.44 2.33
C SER A 118 -9.20 15.27 2.91
N THR A 119 -7.97 15.06 2.42
CA THR A 119 -6.78 15.73 2.94
C THR A 119 -6.82 17.24 2.70
N ALA A 120 -7.28 17.69 1.53
CA ALA A 120 -7.36 19.12 1.23
C ALA A 120 -8.35 19.85 2.15
N VAL A 121 -9.56 19.30 2.36
CA VAL A 121 -10.54 19.90 3.27
C VAL A 121 -10.03 19.91 4.71
N TYR A 122 -9.37 18.83 5.12
CA TYR A 122 -8.86 18.74 6.48
C TYR A 122 -7.74 19.75 6.75
N ILE A 123 -6.82 19.93 5.80
CA ILE A 123 -5.78 20.95 5.86
C ILE A 123 -6.41 22.35 5.87
N ASP A 124 -7.42 22.60 5.03
CA ASP A 124 -8.14 23.87 5.01
C ASP A 124 -8.79 24.21 6.36
N ASP A 125 -9.50 23.24 6.96
CA ASP A 125 -10.11 23.38 8.29
C ASP A 125 -9.05 23.75 9.35
N ILE A 126 -7.82 23.20 9.27
CA ILE A 126 -6.71 23.57 10.16
C ILE A 126 -6.18 24.97 9.84
N CYS A 127 -5.95 25.28 8.57
CA CYS A 127 -5.39 26.55 8.15
C CYS A 127 -6.30 27.71 8.53
N VAL A 128 -7.61 27.60 8.29
CA VAL A 128 -8.61 28.60 8.66
C VAL A 128 -8.64 28.81 10.18
N LYS A 129 -8.66 27.74 10.97
CA LYS A 129 -8.68 27.82 12.44
C LYS A 129 -7.43 28.50 13.02
N ASN A 130 -6.29 28.38 12.35
CA ASN A 130 -5.00 28.86 12.85
C ASN A 130 -4.46 30.08 12.08
N GLY A 131 -5.21 30.64 11.12
CA GLY A 131 -4.77 31.76 10.30
C GLY A 131 -3.54 31.45 9.42
N VAL A 132 -3.33 30.19 9.03
CA VAL A 132 -2.21 29.78 8.19
C VAL A 132 -2.52 30.10 6.73
N THR A 133 -1.58 30.77 6.07
CA THR A 133 -1.71 31.19 4.65
C THR A 133 -0.65 30.58 3.74
N HIS A 134 0.41 30.02 4.33
CA HIS A 134 1.57 29.48 3.63
C HIS A 134 1.76 28.01 4.01
N ILE A 135 1.95 27.15 3.01
CA ILE A 135 2.04 25.71 3.18
C ILE A 135 3.33 25.21 2.51
N LEU A 136 4.06 24.32 3.19
CA LEU A 136 5.21 23.62 2.66
C LEU A 136 4.89 22.13 2.59
N ASP A 137 4.83 21.60 1.37
CA ASP A 137 4.48 20.20 1.06
C ASP A 137 5.76 19.42 0.74
N PHE A 138 6.21 18.58 1.67
CA PHE A 138 7.39 17.72 1.50
C PHE A 138 7.00 16.34 0.96
N GLY A 139 7.75 15.86 -0.04
CA GLY A 139 7.39 14.63 -0.74
C GLY A 139 6.13 14.81 -1.59
N ALA A 140 5.97 16.00 -2.17
CA ALA A 140 4.77 16.40 -2.90
C ALA A 140 4.48 15.54 -4.14
N GLY A 141 5.45 14.72 -4.59
CA GLY A 141 5.38 13.95 -5.81
C GLY A 141 5.11 14.86 -7.00
N GLN A 142 4.04 14.56 -7.74
CA GLN A 142 3.60 15.38 -8.88
C GLN A 142 2.76 16.61 -8.49
N GLY A 143 2.71 16.96 -7.20
CA GLY A 143 2.08 18.19 -6.72
C GLY A 143 0.55 18.21 -6.77
N TYR A 144 -0.12 17.05 -6.71
CA TYR A 144 -1.58 16.94 -6.78
C TYR A 144 -2.29 17.68 -5.64
N LEU A 145 -1.93 17.37 -4.39
CA LEU A 145 -2.50 18.02 -3.20
C LEU A 145 -2.13 19.50 -3.17
N SER A 146 -0.84 19.81 -3.38
CA SER A 146 -0.33 21.18 -3.50
C SER A 146 -1.12 22.02 -4.50
N SER A 147 -1.47 21.48 -5.66
CA SER A 147 -2.23 22.20 -6.69
C SER A 147 -3.65 22.50 -6.25
N VAL A 148 -4.29 21.59 -5.52
CA VAL A 148 -5.64 21.80 -4.97
C VAL A 148 -5.62 22.89 -3.90
N LEU A 149 -4.66 22.81 -2.97
CA LEU A 149 -4.50 23.80 -1.89
C LEU A 149 -4.19 25.20 -2.43
N ALA A 150 -3.36 25.30 -3.48
CA ALA A 150 -3.13 26.56 -4.16
C ALA A 150 -4.39 27.01 -4.90
N TYR A 151 -4.81 26.26 -5.93
CA TYR A 151 -5.84 26.70 -6.89
C TYR A 151 -7.23 26.86 -6.27
N GLN A 152 -7.72 25.86 -5.54
CA GLN A 152 -9.09 25.85 -5.03
C GLN A 152 -9.23 26.60 -3.69
N TYR A 153 -8.21 26.52 -2.84
CA TYR A 153 -8.25 27.09 -1.49
C TYR A 153 -7.46 28.40 -1.34
N GLY A 154 -6.66 28.77 -2.34
CA GLY A 154 -5.97 30.07 -2.37
C GLY A 154 -4.72 30.17 -1.48
N TYR A 155 -4.13 29.04 -1.06
CA TYR A 155 -2.93 29.05 -0.22
C TYR A 155 -1.64 29.31 -1.02
N ASN A 156 -0.64 29.92 -0.36
CA ASN A 156 0.71 30.02 -0.89
C ASN A 156 1.46 28.70 -0.62
N VAL A 157 1.56 27.84 -1.63
CA VAL A 157 2.14 26.49 -1.47
C VAL A 157 3.53 26.41 -2.08
N ILE A 158 4.50 25.92 -1.30
CA ILE A 158 5.81 25.47 -1.79
C ILE A 158 5.81 23.95 -1.75
N ALA A 159 5.97 23.32 -2.92
CA ALA A 159 6.01 21.86 -3.06
C ALA A 159 7.46 21.42 -3.29
N VAL A 160 7.95 20.46 -2.49
CA VAL A 160 9.32 19.94 -2.55
C VAL A 160 9.29 18.42 -2.67
N ASP A 161 10.09 17.89 -3.59
CA ASP A 161 10.34 16.45 -3.70
C ASP A 161 11.82 16.21 -4.03
N SER A 162 12.35 15.07 -3.57
CA SER A 162 13.73 14.67 -3.84
C SER A 162 13.90 13.93 -5.18
N ASP A 163 12.80 13.39 -5.74
CA ASP A 163 12.83 12.67 -7.01
C ASP A 163 12.63 13.63 -8.19
N ILE A 164 13.69 13.77 -9.00
CA ILE A 164 13.75 14.64 -10.18
C ILE A 164 12.60 14.37 -11.18
N LEU A 165 12.18 13.10 -11.33
CA LEU A 165 11.08 12.76 -12.23
C LEU A 165 9.75 13.28 -11.67
N GLN A 166 9.55 13.20 -10.35
CA GLN A 166 8.37 13.76 -9.71
C GLN A 166 8.35 15.28 -9.76
N THR A 167 9.49 15.93 -9.52
CA THR A 167 9.60 17.40 -9.60
C THR A 167 9.29 17.91 -11.00
N SER A 168 9.70 17.21 -12.06
CA SER A 168 9.38 17.59 -13.44
C SER A 168 7.88 17.54 -13.74
N GLY A 169 7.17 16.50 -13.25
CA GLY A 169 5.72 16.39 -13.36
C GLY A 169 5.00 17.45 -12.52
N GLY A 170 5.51 17.72 -11.31
CA GLY A 170 5.02 18.80 -10.44
C GLY A 170 5.17 20.18 -11.07
N GLU A 171 6.30 20.46 -11.72
CA GLU A 171 6.55 21.75 -12.40
C GLU A 171 5.58 21.98 -13.57
N GLN A 172 5.34 20.95 -14.40
CA GLN A 172 4.37 21.03 -15.49
C GLN A 172 2.96 21.31 -14.97
N ARG A 173 2.57 20.65 -13.86
CA ARG A 173 1.29 20.90 -13.20
C ARG A 173 1.22 22.32 -12.65
N ALA A 174 2.25 22.79 -11.96
CA ALA A 174 2.30 24.15 -11.41
C ALA A 174 2.16 25.21 -12.52
N LYS A 175 2.87 25.05 -13.65
CA LYS A 175 2.72 25.92 -14.84
C LYS A 175 1.29 25.94 -15.35
N ARG A 176 0.63 24.79 -15.41
CA ARG A 176 -0.78 24.71 -15.79
C ARG A 176 -1.68 25.47 -14.82
N ILE A 177 -1.48 25.31 -13.51
CA ILE A 177 -2.25 26.05 -12.50
C ILE A 177 -2.04 27.56 -12.61
N LEU A 178 -0.79 28.01 -12.81
CA LEU A 178 -0.47 29.42 -13.04
C LEU A 178 -1.17 29.96 -14.29
N ASN A 179 -1.19 29.18 -15.38
CA ASN A 179 -1.94 29.54 -16.58
C ASN A 179 -3.44 29.66 -16.27
N LEU A 180 -4.02 28.75 -15.47
CA LEU A 180 -5.42 28.84 -15.06
C LEU A 180 -5.69 30.11 -14.24
N TYR A 181 -4.81 30.52 -13.32
CA TYR A 181 -4.96 31.80 -12.62
C TYR A 181 -4.96 33.00 -13.58
N SER A 182 -4.07 32.99 -14.57
CA SER A 182 -4.00 34.05 -15.58
C SER A 182 -5.25 34.11 -16.46
N LEU A 183 -5.90 32.96 -16.68
CA LEU A 183 -7.14 32.82 -17.45
C LEU A 183 -8.38 33.19 -16.61
N HIS A 184 -8.43 32.83 -15.32
CA HIS A 184 -9.58 33.09 -14.44
C HIS A 184 -9.72 34.56 -14.00
N GLN A 185 -8.71 35.42 -14.25
CA GLN A 185 -8.91 36.89 -14.23
C GLN A 185 -9.76 37.40 -15.40
N LYS A 186 -10.13 36.55 -16.38
CA LYS A 186 -11.07 36.88 -17.47
C LYS A 186 -12.11 35.78 -17.64
N GLN A 187 -13.31 36.08 -17.16
CA GLN A 187 -14.60 35.43 -17.47
C GLN A 187 -14.86 34.05 -16.86
N VAL A 188 -15.87 34.03 -15.99
CA VAL A 188 -16.73 32.88 -15.72
C VAL A 188 -17.75 32.76 -16.84
N ARG A 189 -17.89 31.57 -17.44
CA ARG A 189 -19.13 31.09 -18.10
C ARG A 189 -19.00 29.60 -18.46
N GLY A 190 -20.02 28.80 -18.12
CA GLY A 190 -20.34 27.57 -18.84
C GLY A 190 -20.54 26.33 -17.99
N VAL A 191 -21.76 25.80 -18.02
CA VAL A 191 -22.29 24.63 -17.29
C VAL A 191 -22.15 23.34 -18.14
N LEU A 192 -22.00 22.18 -17.47
CA LEU A 192 -22.75 20.91 -17.68
C LEU A 192 -21.92 19.60 -17.70
N SER A 193 -22.51 18.61 -17.02
CA SER A 193 -22.71 17.20 -17.43
C SER A 193 -21.77 16.08 -16.93
N GLN A 194 -22.41 15.22 -16.11
CA GLN A 194 -22.46 13.74 -16.05
C GLN A 194 -21.19 12.86 -16.06
N ALA A 195 -21.10 11.99 -15.05
CA ALA A 195 -20.70 10.56 -15.14
C ALA A 195 -21.12 9.88 -13.82
N ALA A 196 -22.09 8.95 -13.81
CA ALA A 196 -21.97 7.52 -14.13
C ALA A 196 -21.26 6.72 -13.02
N GLN A 197 -22.07 5.97 -12.27
CA GLN A 197 -21.67 5.04 -11.22
C GLN A 197 -20.84 3.85 -11.76
N ARG A 198 -19.98 3.36 -10.86
CA ARG A 198 -19.65 1.95 -10.49
C ARG A 198 -18.15 1.63 -10.59
N TRP A 199 -17.66 0.86 -9.61
CA TRP A 199 -17.13 -0.51 -9.78
C TRP A 199 -16.63 -1.09 -8.45
N GLU A 200 -17.24 -2.20 -8.03
CA GLU A 200 -16.62 -3.25 -7.21
C GLU A 200 -16.00 -4.23 -8.22
N ASP A 201 -14.67 -4.31 -8.34
CA ASP A 201 -14.01 -4.99 -9.47
C ASP A 201 -13.11 -6.16 -9.01
N TYR A 202 -13.76 -7.30 -8.74
CA TYR A 202 -13.17 -8.61 -8.45
C TYR A 202 -12.12 -9.13 -9.50
N PRO A 203 -12.22 -8.82 -10.81
CA PRO A 203 -11.19 -9.14 -11.81
C PRO A 203 -9.82 -8.47 -11.59
N ALA A 204 -9.79 -7.24 -11.08
CA ALA A 204 -8.54 -6.50 -10.87
C ALA A 204 -7.67 -7.12 -9.76
N ILE A 205 -8.31 -7.72 -8.75
CA ILE A 205 -7.67 -8.47 -7.68
C ILE A 205 -7.03 -9.75 -8.24
N LYS A 206 -7.76 -10.53 -9.06
CA LYS A 206 -7.22 -11.73 -9.72
C LYS A 206 -6.02 -11.43 -10.60
N GLU A 207 -6.06 -10.33 -11.37
CA GLU A 207 -4.93 -9.92 -12.22
C GLU A 207 -3.70 -9.47 -11.41
N SER A 208 -3.93 -8.81 -10.28
CA SER A 208 -2.85 -8.38 -9.36
C SER A 208 -2.20 -9.57 -8.66
N LEU A 209 -3.00 -10.53 -8.18
CA LEU A 209 -2.52 -11.78 -7.60
C LEU A 209 -1.74 -12.62 -8.63
N ARG A 210 -2.24 -12.72 -9.87
CA ARG A 210 -1.52 -13.40 -10.96
C ARG A 210 -0.16 -12.76 -11.24
N ARG A 211 -0.08 -11.43 -11.28
CA ARG A 211 1.20 -10.72 -11.49
C ARG A 211 2.19 -10.93 -10.36
N LEU A 212 1.70 -10.95 -9.12
CA LEU A 212 2.53 -11.20 -7.94
C LEU A 212 3.02 -12.65 -7.90
N PHE A 213 2.16 -13.60 -8.25
CA PHE A 213 2.49 -15.02 -8.41
C PHE A 213 3.64 -15.20 -9.43
N TYR A 214 3.46 -14.73 -10.67
CA TYR A 214 4.48 -14.87 -11.72
C TYR A 214 5.83 -14.25 -11.35
N ARG A 215 5.84 -13.08 -10.68
CA ARG A 215 7.07 -12.44 -10.22
C ARG A 215 7.78 -13.26 -9.14
N SER A 216 7.03 -13.83 -8.21
CA SER A 216 7.58 -14.60 -7.08
C SER A 216 8.20 -15.91 -7.56
N VAL A 217 7.52 -16.60 -8.49
CA VAL A 217 8.02 -17.84 -9.11
C VAL A 217 9.32 -17.59 -9.88
N LEU A 218 9.35 -16.50 -10.66
CA LEU A 218 10.53 -16.14 -11.44
C LEU A 218 11.74 -15.84 -10.56
N GLN A 219 11.56 -15.09 -9.46
CA GLN A 219 12.66 -14.79 -8.54
C GLN A 219 13.31 -16.05 -7.97
N LYS A 220 12.50 -17.05 -7.59
CA LYS A 220 13.01 -18.36 -7.14
C LYS A 220 13.76 -19.10 -8.23
N LEU A 221 13.20 -19.11 -9.44
CA LEU A 221 13.79 -19.79 -10.58
C LEU A 221 15.17 -19.21 -10.93
N LEU A 222 15.37 -17.90 -10.77
CA LEU A 222 16.67 -17.24 -10.91
C LEU A 222 17.67 -17.66 -9.82
N VAL A 223 17.22 -17.71 -8.55
CA VAL A 223 18.06 -18.10 -7.40
C VAL A 223 18.51 -19.56 -7.50
N ASP A 224 17.58 -20.48 -7.78
CA ASP A 224 17.86 -21.92 -7.81
C ASP A 224 18.83 -22.30 -8.91
N ASN A 225 18.75 -21.61 -10.05
CA ASN A 225 19.62 -21.84 -11.20
C ASN A 225 20.90 -21.00 -11.15
N LYS A 226 21.18 -20.33 -10.02
CA LYS A 226 22.36 -19.47 -9.80
C LYS A 226 22.57 -18.46 -10.93
N ILE A 227 21.47 -17.90 -11.42
CA ILE A 227 21.50 -16.94 -12.53
C ILE A 227 22.03 -15.62 -11.99
N VAL A 228 23.27 -15.30 -12.36
CA VAL A 228 23.91 -14.03 -12.01
C VAL A 228 23.47 -13.00 -13.03
N ILE A 229 22.73 -11.99 -12.55
CA ILE A 229 22.33 -10.85 -13.37
C ILE A 229 23.52 -9.90 -13.45
N THR A 230 24.29 -10.00 -14.53
CA THR A 230 25.31 -9.01 -14.88
C THR A 230 24.64 -7.80 -15.50
N SER A 231 24.21 -6.83 -14.69
CA SER A 231 23.71 -5.57 -15.24
C SER A 231 24.84 -4.87 -15.99
N GLN A 232 24.83 -4.89 -17.33
CA GLN A 232 25.67 -4.00 -18.12
C GLN A 232 25.10 -2.58 -18.25
N ASP A 233 23.88 -2.33 -17.78
CA ASP A 233 23.31 -0.98 -17.64
C ASP A 233 22.91 -0.68 -16.19
N GLN A 234 23.74 0.11 -15.50
CA GLN A 234 23.58 0.50 -14.10
C GLN A 234 22.47 1.56 -13.85
N SER A 235 21.52 1.75 -14.77
CA SER A 235 20.47 2.78 -14.64
C SER A 235 19.07 2.23 -14.32
N ASP A 236 18.85 0.91 -14.40
CA ASP A 236 17.49 0.35 -14.31
C ASP A 236 17.24 -0.66 -13.17
N ALA A 237 18.26 -1.02 -12.40
CA ALA A 237 18.13 -1.89 -11.23
C ALA A 237 17.85 -1.07 -9.96
N ILE A 238 16.63 -1.20 -9.41
CA ILE A 238 16.34 -0.73 -8.04
C ILE A 238 17.04 -1.70 -7.09
N LYS A 239 18.10 -1.23 -6.43
CA LYS A 239 18.74 -1.96 -5.33
C LYS A 239 17.71 -2.19 -4.23
N SER A 240 17.34 -3.45 -3.99
CA SER A 240 16.75 -3.86 -2.71
C SER A 240 17.78 -3.61 -1.61
N THR A 241 17.32 -3.28 -0.40
CA THR A 241 18.16 -3.03 0.79
C THR A 241 19.12 -4.17 1.14
N ASN A 242 18.98 -5.35 0.51
CA ASN A 242 19.82 -6.53 0.73
C ASN A 242 20.66 -6.94 -0.50
N GLY A 243 20.76 -6.12 -1.56
CA GLY A 243 21.55 -6.45 -2.76
C GLY A 243 20.87 -7.40 -3.75
N GLU A 244 19.61 -7.77 -3.53
CA GLU A 244 18.80 -8.56 -4.46
C GLU A 244 18.24 -7.72 -5.62
N VAL A 245 18.16 -8.31 -6.81
CA VAL A 245 17.64 -7.66 -8.01
C VAL A 245 16.12 -7.64 -8.00
N ALA A 246 15.54 -6.44 -7.87
CA ALA A 246 14.09 -6.24 -7.94
C ALA A 246 13.62 -6.13 -9.41
N ILE A 247 12.81 -7.08 -9.87
CA ILE A 247 12.22 -7.07 -11.22
C ILE A 247 11.17 -5.95 -11.30
N LYS A 248 11.22 -5.04 -12.28
CA LYS A 248 10.16 -4.00 -12.52
C LYS A 248 8.85 -4.63 -13.04
N LYS A 249 7.73 -3.89 -13.06
CA LYS A 249 6.39 -4.44 -13.38
C LYS A 249 6.30 -4.75 -14.88
N LEU A 250 6.05 -6.01 -15.24
CA LEU A 250 5.80 -6.43 -16.63
C LEU A 250 4.32 -6.26 -17.01
N GLY A 251 4.05 -6.01 -18.29
CA GLY A 251 2.71 -5.83 -18.83
C GLY A 251 1.85 -7.10 -18.74
N ALA A 252 0.52 -6.95 -18.77
CA ALA A 252 -0.42 -8.07 -18.68
C ALA A 252 -0.21 -9.14 -19.75
N GLN A 253 0.22 -8.73 -20.95
CA GLN A 253 0.49 -9.62 -22.09
C GLN A 253 1.67 -10.60 -21.84
N ALA A 254 2.64 -10.20 -21.01
CA ALA A 254 3.73 -11.09 -20.61
C ALA A 254 3.27 -12.17 -19.62
N CYS A 255 2.16 -11.95 -18.91
CA CYS A 255 1.65 -12.87 -17.89
C CYS A 255 0.72 -13.95 -18.47
N THR A 256 0.74 -14.17 -19.79
CA THR A 256 -0.15 -15.11 -20.49
C THR A 256 0.24 -16.56 -20.24
N ASN A 257 1.53 -16.88 -20.31
CA ASN A 257 2.10 -18.21 -20.06
C ASN A 257 3.43 -18.05 -19.27
N PRO A 258 3.68 -18.87 -18.24
CA PRO A 258 4.96 -18.97 -17.51
C PRO A 258 6.23 -18.78 -18.35
N VAL A 259 6.31 -19.46 -19.50
CA VAL A 259 7.48 -19.41 -20.41
C VAL A 259 7.65 -18.01 -21.01
N THR A 260 6.56 -17.43 -21.52
CA THR A 260 6.54 -16.09 -22.10
C THR A 260 6.93 -15.03 -21.08
N TYR A 261 6.42 -15.15 -19.84
CA TYR A 261 6.77 -14.24 -18.75
C TYR A 261 8.25 -14.32 -18.41
N THR A 262 8.77 -15.54 -18.26
CA THR A 262 10.17 -15.78 -17.89
C THR A 262 11.12 -15.25 -18.96
N LYS A 263 10.85 -15.52 -20.24
CA LYS A 263 11.65 -14.99 -21.37
C LYS A 263 11.64 -13.46 -21.39
N ALA A 264 10.46 -12.83 -21.30
CA ALA A 264 10.33 -11.38 -21.29
C ALA A 264 11.03 -10.73 -20.08
N ALA A 265 11.04 -11.41 -18.94
CA ALA A 265 11.72 -10.92 -17.75
C ALA A 265 13.25 -11.06 -17.84
N LEU A 266 13.76 -12.19 -18.34
CA LEU A 266 15.21 -12.42 -18.52
C LEU A 266 15.80 -11.44 -19.53
N GLU A 267 15.11 -11.22 -20.66
CA GLU A 267 15.48 -10.23 -21.67
C GLU A 267 15.59 -8.83 -21.04
N ARG A 268 14.60 -8.45 -20.23
CA ARG A 268 14.59 -7.15 -19.55
C ARG A 268 15.65 -7.04 -18.45
N LEU A 269 16.14 -8.16 -17.92
CA LEU A 269 17.24 -8.22 -16.96
C LEU A 269 18.61 -8.31 -17.65
N GLY A 270 18.68 -8.32 -18.99
CA GLY A 270 19.92 -8.48 -19.73
C GLY A 270 20.58 -9.85 -19.53
N CYS A 271 19.79 -10.86 -19.17
CA CYS A 271 20.29 -12.20 -18.89
C CYS A 271 20.34 -13.04 -20.18
N GLU A 272 21.55 -13.41 -20.62
CA GLU A 272 21.75 -14.26 -21.80
C GLU A 272 21.49 -15.76 -21.53
N GLN A 273 21.48 -16.18 -20.26
CA GLN A 273 21.15 -17.56 -19.90
C GLN A 273 19.71 -17.89 -20.29
N LYS A 274 19.57 -18.95 -21.08
CA LYS A 274 18.28 -19.53 -21.44
C LYS A 274 17.93 -20.60 -20.42
N LEU A 275 16.71 -20.51 -19.90
CA LEU A 275 16.09 -21.52 -19.07
C LEU A 275 15.23 -22.43 -19.95
N GLU A 276 15.32 -23.73 -19.73
CA GLU A 276 14.51 -24.70 -20.48
C GLU A 276 13.03 -24.52 -20.17
N ASP A 277 12.20 -24.52 -21.21
CA ASP A 277 10.76 -24.31 -21.08
C ASP A 277 10.11 -25.36 -20.15
N GLY A 278 10.60 -26.60 -20.14
CA GLY A 278 10.13 -27.66 -19.24
C GLY A 278 10.44 -27.40 -17.76
N LEU A 279 11.61 -26.84 -17.44
CA LEU A 279 11.96 -26.43 -16.08
C LEU A 279 11.09 -25.25 -15.63
N VAL A 280 10.84 -24.28 -16.52
CA VAL A 280 9.96 -23.14 -16.24
C VAL A 280 8.52 -23.61 -15.99
N LEU A 281 7.98 -24.45 -16.87
CA LEU A 281 6.63 -24.99 -16.72
C LEU A 281 6.50 -25.81 -15.45
N GLY A 282 7.42 -26.75 -15.19
CA GLY A 282 7.39 -27.58 -13.98
C GLY A 282 7.49 -26.76 -12.69
N THR A 283 8.29 -25.69 -12.69
CA THR A 283 8.37 -24.77 -11.55
C THR A 283 7.03 -24.05 -11.35
N PHE A 284 6.44 -23.48 -12.41
CA PHE A 284 5.16 -22.79 -12.30
C PHE A 284 3.98 -23.73 -11.95
N GLU A 285 3.98 -24.97 -12.42
CA GLU A 285 2.99 -26.00 -12.06
C GLU A 285 3.10 -26.39 -10.59
N TRP A 286 4.32 -26.62 -10.10
CA TRP A 286 4.54 -26.86 -8.68
C TRP A 286 4.09 -25.67 -7.82
N TYR A 287 4.36 -24.45 -8.25
CA TYR A 287 3.88 -23.26 -7.57
C TYR A 287 2.36 -23.09 -7.61
N ALA A 288 1.72 -23.49 -8.71
CA ALA A 288 0.27 -23.53 -8.77
C ALA A 288 -0.29 -24.53 -7.74
N SER A 289 0.42 -25.62 -7.47
CA SER A 289 0.04 -26.61 -6.45
C SER A 289 0.13 -26.09 -5.01
N VAL A 290 0.98 -25.11 -4.72
CA VAL A 290 1.15 -24.50 -3.39
C VAL A 290 0.52 -23.10 -3.27
N GLN A 291 -0.15 -22.62 -4.32
CA GLN A 291 -0.70 -21.27 -4.37
C GLN A 291 -1.68 -20.99 -3.23
N SER A 292 -2.50 -21.98 -2.87
CA SER A 292 -3.47 -21.82 -1.77
C SER A 292 -2.81 -21.76 -0.39
N GLN A 293 -1.68 -22.43 -0.20
CA GLN A 293 -0.85 -22.34 1.01
C GLN A 293 -0.25 -20.95 1.15
N ILE A 294 0.25 -20.38 0.04
CA ILE A 294 0.75 -19.00 0.00
C ILE A 294 -0.36 -18.01 0.33
N ALA A 295 -1.56 -18.20 -0.21
CA ALA A 295 -2.72 -17.34 0.07
C ALA A 295 -3.08 -17.37 1.57
N ALA A 296 -3.14 -18.56 2.17
CA ALA A 296 -3.40 -18.72 3.61
C ALA A 296 -2.40 -17.95 4.47
N ILE A 297 -1.10 -18.11 4.20
CA ILE A 297 -0.05 -17.40 4.92
C ILE A 297 -0.13 -15.90 4.71
N TRP A 298 -0.34 -15.43 3.48
CA TRP A 298 -0.44 -14.00 3.19
C TRP A 298 -1.62 -13.35 3.89
N THR A 299 -2.75 -14.05 4.04
CA THR A 299 -3.88 -13.59 4.85
C THR A 299 -3.45 -13.30 6.29
N LEU A 300 -2.82 -14.26 6.96
CA LEU A 300 -2.40 -14.09 8.36
C LEU A 300 -1.27 -13.05 8.50
N ARG A 301 -0.34 -13.00 7.55
CA ARG A 301 0.71 -11.97 7.48
C ARG A 301 0.14 -10.58 7.30
N THR A 302 -0.91 -10.42 6.51
CA THR A 302 -1.55 -9.12 6.29
C THR A 302 -2.23 -8.65 7.58
N MET A 303 -2.84 -9.56 8.34
CA MET A 303 -3.39 -9.27 9.67
C MET A 303 -2.29 -8.82 10.62
N LEU A 304 -1.16 -9.55 10.70
CA LEU A 304 -0.02 -9.16 11.53
C LEU A 304 0.60 -7.82 11.09
N ALA A 305 0.69 -7.56 9.79
CA ALA A 305 1.21 -6.30 9.25
C ALA A 305 0.40 -5.10 9.74
N ASN A 306 -0.92 -5.24 9.86
CA ASN A 306 -1.76 -4.18 10.43
C ASN A 306 -1.39 -3.89 11.90
N VAL A 307 -1.11 -4.92 12.69
CA VAL A 307 -0.66 -4.79 14.10
C VAL A 307 0.72 -4.12 14.18
N ILE A 308 1.66 -4.52 13.32
CA ILE A 308 3.00 -3.91 13.22
C ILE A 308 2.91 -2.42 12.88
N GLU A 309 2.09 -2.06 11.88
CA GLU A 309 1.86 -0.68 11.51
C GLU A 309 1.21 0.13 12.64
N SER A 310 0.31 -0.51 13.40
CA SER A 310 -0.33 0.07 14.57
C SER A 310 0.66 0.41 15.66
N LEU A 311 1.65 -0.46 15.90
CA LEU A 311 2.75 -0.18 16.82
C LEU A 311 3.56 1.03 16.35
N ILE A 312 3.97 1.07 15.08
CA ILE A 312 4.79 2.15 14.53
C ILE A 312 4.07 3.50 14.59
N LEU A 313 2.79 3.54 14.22
CA LEU A 313 2.00 4.77 14.24
C LEU A 313 1.72 5.23 15.67
N THR A 314 1.40 4.31 16.57
CA THR A 314 1.19 4.63 18.00
C THR A 314 2.46 5.19 18.63
N ASP A 315 3.62 4.55 18.39
CA ASP A 315 4.92 5.00 18.89
C ASP A 315 5.24 6.43 18.46
N ARG A 316 5.08 6.73 17.16
CA ARG A 316 5.27 8.10 16.62
C ARG A 316 4.32 9.11 17.25
N CYS A 317 3.06 8.74 17.47
CA CYS A 317 2.09 9.61 18.12
C CYS A 317 2.46 9.92 19.56
N ILE A 318 2.95 8.93 20.31
CA ILE A 318 3.43 9.11 21.69
C ILE A 318 4.62 10.06 21.69
N TYR A 319 5.63 9.79 20.85
CA TYR A 319 6.82 10.64 20.75
C TYR A 319 6.45 12.12 20.52
N MET A 320 5.52 12.40 19.60
CA MET A 320 5.06 13.77 19.35
C MET A 320 4.31 14.36 20.56
N SER A 321 3.52 13.55 21.26
CA SER A 321 2.79 13.98 22.45
C SER A 321 3.73 14.32 23.62
N GLU A 322 4.77 13.51 23.84
CA GLU A 322 5.84 13.73 24.83
C GLU A 322 6.61 15.03 24.55
N ASN A 323 6.76 15.39 23.28
CA ASN A 323 7.34 16.66 22.84
C ASN A 323 6.36 17.84 22.89
N ASN A 324 5.27 17.72 23.66
CA ASN A 324 4.29 18.75 23.94
C ASN A 324 3.51 19.27 22.71
N PHE A 325 3.30 18.42 21.71
CA PHE A 325 2.38 18.70 20.61
C PHE A 325 0.98 18.12 20.87
N ASN A 326 -0.02 18.69 20.21
CA ASN A 326 -1.32 18.04 20.05
C ASN A 326 -1.23 17.05 18.89
N VAL A 327 -1.69 15.82 19.09
CA VAL A 327 -1.53 14.74 18.12
C VAL A 327 -2.86 14.05 17.87
N ASP A 328 -3.22 13.95 16.59
CA ASP A 328 -4.34 13.16 16.11
C ASP A 328 -3.88 12.14 15.08
N LEU A 329 -4.48 10.96 15.11
CA LEU A 329 -4.25 9.88 14.16
C LEU A 329 -5.57 9.59 13.47
N ILE A 330 -5.64 9.85 12.17
CA ILE A 330 -6.90 9.86 11.41
C ILE A 330 -6.75 9.01 10.15
N ALA A 331 -7.77 8.20 9.86
CA ALA A 331 -7.92 7.56 8.56
C ALA A 331 -8.52 8.55 7.55
N MET A 332 -7.74 8.93 6.54
CA MET A 332 -8.06 9.96 5.56
C MET A 332 -8.80 9.41 4.33
N ALA A 333 -8.88 8.11 4.14
CA ALA A 333 -9.56 7.53 2.98
C ALA A 333 -10.04 6.12 3.32
N ASP A 334 -10.98 5.62 2.53
CA ASP A 334 -11.37 4.21 2.58
C ASP A 334 -10.13 3.32 2.29
N PRO A 335 -9.79 2.36 3.18
CA PRO A 335 -8.63 1.49 3.00
C PRO A 335 -8.69 0.62 1.73
N ASP A 336 -9.88 0.31 1.22
CA ASP A 336 -10.05 -0.46 -0.02
C ASP A 336 -9.67 0.36 -1.26
N VAL A 337 -9.79 1.69 -1.17
CA VAL A 337 -9.40 2.62 -2.24
C VAL A 337 -7.95 3.07 -2.07
N SER A 338 -7.54 3.39 -0.84
CA SER A 338 -6.16 3.72 -0.49
C SER A 338 -5.70 2.98 0.76
N PRO A 339 -4.89 1.91 0.61
CA PRO A 339 -4.33 1.20 1.76
C PRO A 339 -3.38 2.05 2.64
N ARG A 340 -2.90 3.18 2.13
CA ARG A 340 -2.02 4.13 2.86
C ARG A 340 -2.84 5.34 3.28
N ASN A 341 -3.83 5.10 4.13
CA ASN A 341 -4.83 6.10 4.49
C ASN A 341 -4.62 6.75 5.86
N MET A 342 -3.70 6.26 6.70
CA MET A 342 -3.49 6.84 8.02
C MET A 342 -2.64 8.11 7.94
N ALA A 343 -3.08 9.18 8.59
CA ALA A 343 -2.35 10.43 8.76
C ALA A 343 -2.13 10.73 10.25
N ILE A 344 -0.89 11.06 10.60
CA ILE A 344 -0.55 11.67 11.89
C ILE A 344 -0.58 13.17 11.70
N ILE A 345 -1.45 13.85 12.46
CA ILE A 345 -1.60 15.29 12.45
C ILE A 345 -1.03 15.82 13.75
N VAL A 346 -0.12 16.78 13.63
CA VAL A 346 0.59 17.37 14.76
C VAL A 346 0.37 18.87 14.72
N THR A 347 -0.19 19.43 15.79
CA THR A 347 -0.33 20.89 15.95
C THR A 347 0.39 21.35 17.20
N LYS A 348 0.96 22.55 17.14
CA LYS A 348 1.59 23.17 18.30
C LYS A 348 0.50 23.51 19.33
N LYS A 349 0.79 23.27 20.61
CA LYS A 349 -0.07 23.69 21.72
C LYS A 349 -0.06 25.21 21.91
#